data_AF-A0A7W7IMC6-F1
#
_entry.id   AF-A0A7W7IMC6-F1
#
_cell.length_a   1.000
_cell.length_b   1.000
_cell.length_c   1.000
_cell.angle_alpha   90.00
_cell.angle_beta   90.00
_cell.angle_gamma   90.00
#
_symmetry.space_group_name_H-M   'P 1'
#
loop_
_entity.id
_entity.type
_entity.pdbx_description
1 polymer ?
#
loop_
_entity_poly.entity_id
_entity_poly.type
_entity_poly.pdbx_seq_one_letter_code
_entity_poly.pdbx_strand_id
1 'polypeptide(L)' 'MMLKVIAEDFIKPGHVETVMPLYRELVGLTRQEPLCVAYDLFADQRQPGHFIFIEE' A
#
# COMPACT_ATOMS: atom_id res chain seq x y z
N MET A 1 -19.71 11.18 4.75
CA MET A 1 -19.18 11.09 3.37
C MET A 1 -17.95 10.20 3.44
N MET A 2 -17.80 9.25 2.53
CA MET A 2 -16.68 8.31 2.53
C MET A 2 -15.60 8.79 1.55
N LEU A 3 -14.35 8.83 1.99
CA LEU A 3 -13.21 9.21 1.16
C LEU A 3 -12.59 7.95 0.56
N LYS A 4 -12.19 7.99 -0.71
CA LYS A 4 -11.45 6.90 -1.33
C LYS A 4 -10.17 7.47 -1.92
N VAL A 5 -9.04 6.83 -1.61
CA VAL A 5 -7.74 7.17 -2.16
C VAL A 5 -7.19 5.95 -2.90
N ILE A 6 -6.65 6.20 -4.09
CA ILE A 6 -5.88 5.22 -4.85
C ILE A 6 -4.48 5.81 -4.99
N ALA A 7 -3.52 5.21 -4.31
CA ALA A 7 -2.12 5.66 -4.32
C ALA A 7 -1.27 4.63 -5.05
N GLU A 8 -0.56 5.08 -6.10
CA GLU A 8 0.33 4.26 -6.92
C GLU A 8 1.79 4.59 -6.62
N ASP A 9 2.56 3.57 -6.24
CA ASP A 9 3.96 3.67 -5.91
C ASP A 9 4.82 2.94 -6.94
N PHE A 10 5.83 3.63 -7.47
CA PHE A 10 6.79 3.10 -8.43
C PHE A 10 8.17 2.96 -7.77
N ILE A 11 8.41 1.80 -7.17
CA ILE A 11 9.63 1.49 -6.44
C ILE A 11 10.75 1.12 -7.40
N LYS A 12 11.94 1.70 -7.18
CA LYS A 12 13.14 1.30 -7.94
C LYS A 12 13.43 -0.19 -7.70
N PRO A 13 13.77 -0.99 -8.72
CA PRO A 13 13.89 -2.45 -8.60
C PRO A 13 14.75 -2.95 -7.44
N GLY A 14 15.87 -2.27 -7.15
CA GLY A 14 16.78 -2.64 -6.06
C GLY A 14 16.29 -2.34 -4.63
N HIS A 15 15.11 -1.73 -4.47
CA HIS A 15 14.56 -1.36 -3.16
C HIS A 15 13.27 -2.10 -2.82
N VAL A 16 12.77 -2.96 -3.70
CA VAL A 16 11.51 -3.70 -3.46
C VAL A 16 11.60 -4.52 -2.17
N GLU A 17 12.67 -5.29 -2.00
CA GLU A 17 12.83 -6.11 -0.78
C GLU A 17 12.99 -5.26 0.50
N THR A 18 13.52 -4.04 0.38
CA THR A 18 13.62 -3.10 1.49
C THR A 18 12.26 -2.52 1.88
N VAL A 19 11.41 -2.23 0.88
CA VAL A 19 10.11 -1.56 1.08
C VAL A 19 9.02 -2.54 1.55
N MET A 20 9.02 -3.78 1.06
CA MET A 20 8.00 -4.78 1.42
C MET A 20 7.74 -4.97 2.91
N PRO A 21 8.75 -5.11 3.81
CA PRO A 21 8.48 -5.20 5.24
C PRO A 21 7.87 -3.91 5.82
N LEU A 22 8.30 -2.74 5.35
CA LEU A 22 7.77 -1.44 5.78
C LEU A 22 6.30 -1.29 5.39
N TYR A 23 5.95 -1.68 4.16
CA TYR A 23 4.56 -1.67 3.70
C TYR A 23 3.67 -2.64 4.48
N ARG A 24 4.18 -3.82 4.84
CA ARG A 24 3.44 -4.76 5.68
C ARG A 24 3.16 -4.19 7.07
N GLU A 25 4.14 -3.54 7.68
CA GLU A 25 3.98 -2.88 8.97
C GLU A 25 3.00 -1.70 8.87
N LEU A 26 3.14 -0.85 7.86
CA LEU A 26 2.24 0.27 7.58
C LEU A 26 0.79 -0.19 7.46
N VAL A 27 0.51 -1.20 6.62
CA VAL A 27 -0.84 -1.77 6.48
C VAL A 27 -1.39 -2.26 7.83
N GLY A 28 -0.56 -2.95 8.62
CA GLY A 28 -0.96 -3.47 9.93
C GLY A 28 -1.29 -2.36 10.93
N LEU A 29 -0.54 -1.26 10.92
CA LEU A 29 -0.74 -0.12 11.80
C LEU A 29 -1.92 0.75 11.35
N THR A 30 -2.03 1.07 10.07
CA THR A 30 -3.07 1.97 9.54
C THR A 30 -4.46 1.38 9.66
N ARG A 31 -4.61 0.05 9.52
CA ARG A 31 -5.89 -0.63 9.78
C ARG A 31 -6.37 -0.52 11.23
N GLN A 32 -5.51 -0.13 12.17
CA GLN A 32 -5.88 0.10 13.57
C GLN A 32 -6.26 1.57 13.83
N GLU A 33 -6.08 2.46 12.85
CA GLU A 33 -6.41 3.87 13.01
C GLU A 33 -7.93 4.06 13.13
N PRO A 34 -8.39 4.98 14.00
CA PRO A 34 -9.81 5.32 14.07
C PRO A 34 -10.33 5.76 12.71
N LEU A 35 -11.49 5.24 12.32
CA LEU A 35 -12.19 5.56 11.08
C LEU A 35 -11.53 5.04 9.78
N CYS A 36 -10.44 4.27 9.85
CA CYS A 36 -9.98 3.50 8.70
C CYS A 36 -11.01 2.42 8.36
N VAL A 37 -11.66 2.51 7.19
CA VAL A 37 -12.62 1.50 6.72
C VAL A 37 -11.89 0.42 5.96
N ALA A 38 -10.95 0.79 5.09
CA ALA A 38 -10.06 -0.13 4.40
C ALA A 38 -8.68 0.48 4.14
N TYR A 39 -7.67 -0.38 4.10
CA TYR A 39 -6.30 -0.03 3.70
C TYR A 39 -5.64 -1.28 3.12
N ASP A 40 -5.74 -1.44 1.80
CA ASP A 40 -5.32 -2.64 1.10
C ASP A 40 -4.17 -2.35 0.14
N LEU A 41 -3.17 -3.23 0.16
CA LEU A 41 -1.98 -3.15 -0.68
C LEU A 41 -2.01 -4.25 -1.75
N PHE A 42 -1.84 -3.84 -3.01
CA PHE A 42 -1.74 -4.71 -4.17
C PHE A 42 -0.38 -4.53 -4.85
N ALA A 43 0.12 -5.59 -5.47
CA ALA A 43 1.29 -5.55 -6.33
C ALA A 43 0.87 -5.80 -7.79
N ASP A 44 1.32 -4.96 -8.71
CA ASP A 44 1.08 -5.17 -10.14
C ASP A 44 1.92 -6.36 -10.65
N GLN A 45 1.23 -7.38 -11.14
CA GLN A 45 1.88 -8.59 -11.66
C GLN A 45 2.61 -8.36 -12.99
N ARG A 46 2.31 -7.27 -13.71
CA ARG A 46 2.91 -6.93 -15.00
C ARG A 46 4.10 -5.99 -14.87
N GLN A 47 4.20 -5.27 -13.75
CA GLN A 47 5.24 -4.27 -13.52
C GLN A 47 5.87 -4.45 -12.13
N PRO A 48 6.97 -5.21 -12.03
CA PRO A 48 7.70 -5.37 -10.77
C PRO A 48 8.08 -4.01 -10.17
N GLY A 49 7.76 -3.81 -8.88
CA GLY A 49 7.99 -2.56 -8.17
C GLY A 49 6.83 -1.57 -8.26
N HIS A 50 5.77 -1.85 -9.02
CA HIS A 50 4.54 -1.08 -8.97
C HIS A 50 3.58 -1.65 -7.91
N PHE A 51 3.25 -0.83 -6.92
CA PHE A 51 2.34 -1.16 -5.82
C PHE A 51 1.19 -0.16 -5.77
N ILE A 52 0.02 -0.64 -5.38
CA ILE A 52 -1.21 0.16 -5.35
C ILE A 52 -1.86 0.01 -3.98
N PHE A 53 -2.05 1.13 -3.28
CA PHE A 53 -2.92 1.19 -2.11
C PHE A 53 -4.34 1.57 -2.52
N ILE A 54 -5.33 0.85 -2.00
CA ILE A 54 -6.74 1.21 -2.08
C ILE A 54 -7.23 1.44 -0.65
N GLU A 55 -7.67 2.68 -0.38
CA GLU A 55 -8.06 3.15 0.94
C GLU A 55 -9.54 3.57 0.96
N GLU A 56 -10.20 3.38 2.09
CA GLU A 56 -11.60 3.77 2.34
C GLU A 56 -11.82 4.31 3.76
#